data_AF-A0A7C1ITG0-F1
#
_entry.id   AF-A0A7C1ITG0-F1
#
_cell.length_a   1.000
_cell.length_b   1.000
_cell.length_c   1.000
_cell.angle_alpha   90.00
_cell.angle_beta   90.00
_cell.angle_gamma   90.00
#
_symmetry.space_group_name_H-M   'P 1'
#
loop_
_entity.id
_entity.type
_entity.pdbx_description
1 polymer ?
#
loop_
_entity_poly.entity_id
_entity_poly.type
_entity_poly.pdbx_seq_one_letter_code
_entity_poly.pdbx_strand_id
1 'polypeptide(L)' 'KKSPHIYSLPQLISCVLLKIYIRNMSYRDLEDFLLSSGDIKRVLGLRGVPNYSTFCRACNRIKRL' A
#
# COMPACT_ATOMS: atom_id res chain seq x y z
N LYS A 1 -21.17 -4.14 -6.16
CA LYS A 1 -20.37 -2.93 -6.45
C LYS A 1 -18.91 -3.34 -6.54
N LYS A 2 -18.31 -3.43 -7.73
CA LYS A 2 -16.87 -3.78 -7.85
C LYS A 2 -16.06 -2.60 -7.28
N SER A 3 -15.13 -2.89 -6.38
CA SER A 3 -14.24 -1.85 -5.86
C SER A 3 -13.44 -1.30 -7.03
N PRO A 4 -13.34 0.03 -7.19
CA PRO A 4 -12.56 0.60 -8.29
C PRO A 4 -11.12 0.07 -8.22
N HIS A 5 -10.60 -0.43 -9.34
CA HIS A 5 -9.22 -0.90 -9.45
C HIS A 5 -8.29 0.30 -9.63
N ILE A 6 -8.16 1.10 -8.56
CA ILE A 6 -7.36 2.34 -8.56
C ILE A 6 -5.86 2.01 -8.44
N TYR A 7 -5.54 0.86 -7.85
CA TYR A 7 -4.18 0.42 -7.56
C TYR A 7 -3.83 -0.86 -8.34
N SER A 8 -2.64 -0.90 -8.93
CA SER A 8 -2.11 -2.11 -9.55
C SER A 8 -1.52 -3.06 -8.50
N LEU A 9 -1.38 -4.34 -8.85
CA LEU A 9 -0.76 -5.32 -7.96
C LEU A 9 0.71 -4.96 -7.64
N PRO A 10 1.57 -4.57 -8.60
CA PRO A 10 2.93 -4.11 -8.30
C PRO A 10 2.96 -2.94 -7.31
N GLN A 11 2.07 -1.95 -7.44
CA GLN A 11 2.00 -0.83 -6.51
C GLN A 11 1.73 -1.29 -5.08
N LEU A 12 0.76 -2.20 -4.92
CA LEU A 12 0.41 -2.72 -3.60
C LEU A 12 1.51 -3.60 -3.01
N ILE A 13 2.20 -4.39 -3.85
CA ILE A 13 3.38 -5.16 -3.43
C ILE A 13 4.47 -4.23 -2.92
N SER A 14 4.80 -3.16 -3.66
CA SER A 14 5.80 -2.18 -3.24
C SER A 14 5.45 -1.53 -1.89
N CYS A 15 4.18 -1.17 -1.67
CA CYS A 15 3.74 -0.66 -0.37
C CYS A 15 3.92 -1.68 0.77
N VAL A 16 3.57 -2.95 0.52
CA VAL A 16 3.73 -4.03 1.52
C VAL A 16 5.22 -4.29 1.80
N LEU A 17 6.08 -4.27 0.78
CA LEU A 17 7.54 -4.38 0.94
C LEU A 17 8.10 -3.23 1.76
N LEU A 18 7.64 -2.00 1.51
CA LEU A 18 8.05 -0.83 2.29
C LEU A 18 7.72 -0.99 3.78
N LYS A 19 6.52 -1.49 4.10
CA LYS A 19 6.12 -1.82 5.48
C LYS A 19 6.94 -2.95 6.10
N ILE A 20 7.45 -3.89 5.31
CA ILE A 20 8.34 -4.96 5.80
C ILE A 20 9.75 -4.41 6.04
N TYR A 21 10.22 -3.54 5.15
CA TYR A 21 11.54 -2.91 5.23
C TYR A 21 11.66 -1.97 6.44
N ILE A 22 10.62 -1.16 6.70
CA ILE A 22 10.57 -0.27 7.87
C ILE A 22 10.13 -1.09 9.10
N ARG A 23 11.05 -1.35 10.03
CA ARG A 23 10.76 -2.10 11.27
C ARG A 23 9.61 -1.47 12.05
N ASN A 24 8.80 -2.32 12.68
CA ASN A 24 7.66 -1.95 13.54
C ASN A 24 6.56 -1.09 12.88
N MET A 25 6.48 -1.04 11.55
CA MET A 25 5.42 -0.32 10.85
C MET A 25 4.14 -1.17 10.73
N SER A 26 3.00 -0.66 11.23
CA SER A 26 1.68 -1.25 10.95
C SER A 26 1.13 -0.77 9.59
N TYR A 27 0.01 -1.34 9.13
CA TYR A 27 -0.65 -0.83 7.92
C TYR A 27 -1.30 0.54 8.10
N ARG A 28 -1.62 0.95 9.33
CA ARG A 28 -2.08 2.30 9.62
C ARG A 28 -0.91 3.28 9.58
N ASP A 29 0.21 2.91 10.18
CA ASP A 29 1.43 3.73 10.11
C ASP A 29 1.92 3.89 8.67
N LEU A 30 1.80 2.85 7.84
CA LEU A 30 2.11 2.93 6.40
C LEU A 30 1.17 3.91 5.68
N GLU A 31 -0.12 3.90 6.00
CA GLU A 31 -1.10 4.83 5.45
C GLU A 31 -0.73 6.28 5.81
N ASP A 32 -0.45 6.56 7.08
CA ASP A 32 -0.03 7.88 7.56
C ASP A 32 1.32 8.32 6.96
N PHE A 33 2.26 7.39 6.83
CA PHE A 33 3.55 7.61 6.19
C PHE A 33 3.41 8.00 4.70
N LEU A 34 2.53 7.33 3.95
CA LEU A 34 2.27 7.65 2.56
C LEU A 34 1.45 8.95 2.42
N LEU A 35 0.54 9.24 3.35
CA LEU A 35 -0.18 10.51 3.38
C LEU A 35 0.79 11.69 3.53
N SER A 36 1.73 11.58 4.46
CA SER A 36 2.76 12.60 4.74
C SER A 36 3.87 12.68 3.68
N SER A 37 4.12 11.62 2.91
CA SER A 37 5.21 11.57 1.92
C SER A 37 4.72 11.72 0.47
N GLY A 38 4.66 12.96 -0.02
CA GLY A 38 4.32 13.28 -1.41
C GLY A 38 5.18 12.57 -2.45
N ASP A 39 6.50 12.56 -2.25
CA ASP A 39 7.46 12.00 -3.20
C ASP A 39 7.35 10.48 -3.31
N ILE A 40 7.14 9.79 -2.20
CA ILE A 40 7.00 8.33 -2.19
C ILE A 40 5.74 7.92 -2.94
N LYS A 41 4.61 8.63 -2.76
CA LYS A 41 3.41 8.40 -3.57
C LYS A 41 3.69 8.56 -5.06
N ARG A 42 4.44 9.59 -5.43
CA ARG A 42 4.82 9.85 -6.83
C ARG A 42 5.71 8.74 -7.39
N VAL A 43 6.74 8.31 -6.67
CA VAL A 43 7.65 7.23 -7.08
C VAL A 43 6.90 5.91 -7.24
N LEU A 44 5.97 5.61 -6.33
CA LEU A 44 5.12 4.43 -6.40
C LEU A 44 3.98 4.56 -7.44
N GLY A 45 3.81 5.72 -8.09
CA GLY A 45 2.75 5.96 -9.06
C GLY A 45 1.33 5.90 -8.47
N LEU A 46 1.19 6.19 -7.18
CA LEU A 46 -0.09 6.14 -6.47
C LEU A 46 -0.93 7.37 -6.79
N ARG A 47 -2.15 7.14 -7.33
CA ARG A 47 -3.16 8.21 -7.52
C ARG A 47 -3.84 8.67 -6.23
N GLY A 48 -3.69 7.89 -5.17
CA GLY A 48 -4.22 8.13 -3.83
C GLY A 48 -3.57 7.18 -2.84
N VAL A 49 -3.70 7.43 -1.54
CA VAL A 49 -3.16 6.53 -0.53
C VAL A 49 -4.12 5.35 -0.33
N PRO A 50 -3.67 4.09 -0.48
CA PRO A 50 -4.48 2.95 -0.10
C PRO A 50 -4.71 2.96 1.40
N ASN A 51 -5.94 2.71 1.84
CA ASN A 51 -6.22 2.59 3.26
C ASN A 51 -5.72 1.25 3.84
N TYR A 52 -5.65 1.14 5.17
CA TYR A 52 -5.20 -0.06 5.87
C TYR A 52 -5.90 -1.34 5.37
N SER A 53 -7.21 -1.29 5.10
CA SER A 53 -7.98 -2.45 4.64
C SER A 53 -7.56 -2.92 3.25
N THR A 54 -7.12 -1.99 2.40
CA THR A 54 -6.59 -2.27 1.07
C THR A 54 -5.25 -2.99 1.17
N PHE A 55 -4.37 -2.57 2.08
CA PHE A 55 -3.11 -3.25 2.34
C PHE A 55 -3.31 -4.66 2.90
N CYS A 56 -4.23 -4.85 3.85
CA CYS A 56 -4.56 -6.19 4.37
C CYS A 56 -5.02 -7.13 3.25
N ARG A 57 -5.93 -6.66 2.38
CA ARG A 57 -6.41 -7.43 1.22
C ARG A 57 -5.29 -7.73 0.22
N ALA A 58 -4.41 -6.76 -0.02
CA ALA A 58 -3.25 -6.94 -0.89
C ALA A 58 -2.31 -8.02 -0.33
N CYS A 59 -1.95 -7.95 0.94
CA CYS A 59 -1.10 -8.93 1.61
C CYS A 59 -1.71 -10.34 1.54
N ASN A 60 -3.00 -10.48 1.83
CA ASN A 60 -3.70 -11.76 1.72
C ASN A 60 -3.76 -12.29 0.28
N ARG A 61 -3.78 -11.41 -0.72
CA ARG A 61 -3.66 -11.81 -2.13
C ARG A 61 -2.25 -12.27 -2.45
N ILE A 62 -1.23 -11.53 -2.02
CA ILE A 62 0.19 -11.84 -2.28
C ILE A 62 0.57 -13.18 -1.65
N LYS A 63 0.11 -13.48 -0.42
CA LYS A 63 0.34 -14.77 0.24
C LYS A 63 -0.27 -15.99 -0.46
N ARG A 64 -1.16 -15.77 -1.43
CA ARG A 64 -1.85 -16.83 -2.19
C ARG A 64 -1.31 -16.96 -3.62
N LEU A 65 -0.37 -16.11 -4.01
CA LEU A 65 0.39 -16.25 -5.26
C LEU A 65 1.52 -17.26 -5.03
#